data_AF-A0A2N9GHK7-F1
#
_entry.id   AF-A0A2N9GHK7-F1
#
_cell.length_a   1.000
_cell.length_b   1.000
_cell.length_c   1.000
_cell.angle_alpha   90.00
_cell.angle_beta   90.00
_cell.angle_gamma   90.00
#
_symmetry.space_group_name_H-M   'P 1'
#
loop_
_entity.id
_entity.type
_entity.pdbx_description
1 polymer ?
#
loop_
_entity_poly.entity_id
_entity_poly.type
_entity_poly.pdbx_seq_one_letter_code
_entity_poly.pdbx_strand_id
1 'polypeptide(L)'
;MVKHNNVIPNGHFKKHWQNYVKRWFNQPARKERRRVVDHRRKNRSLEGLQTNVQRLKTFKAKLVVFPRRARKFKAGDSAPEELASATQVQGPYLPIAREKPSVELVKVTEEMKSFQAYDKLRLERTNQRHVGVRQKRAAEAEKEEKK
;
A
#
# COMPACT_ATOMS: atom_id res chain seq x y z
N MET A 1 18.79 -26.77 -33.18
CA MET A 1 20.20 -26.29 -33.24
C MET A 1 20.15 -24.78 -33.34
N VAL A 2 20.84 -24.06 -32.47
CA VAL A 2 20.79 -22.59 -32.47
C VAL A 2 21.56 -22.08 -33.69
N LYS A 3 20.97 -21.17 -34.47
CA LYS A 3 21.64 -20.53 -35.61
C LYS A 3 22.29 -19.23 -35.13
N HIS A 4 23.51 -18.94 -35.59
CA HIS A 4 24.32 -17.77 -35.22
C HIS A 4 24.73 -17.74 -33.73
N ASN A 5 25.30 -16.61 -33.29
CA ASN A 5 25.74 -16.36 -31.91
C ASN A 5 24.57 -16.04 -30.95
N ASN A 6 23.54 -16.88 -30.97
CA ASN A 6 22.39 -16.74 -30.08
C ASN A 6 22.56 -17.60 -28.83
N VAL A 7 22.02 -17.15 -27.70
CA VAL A 7 22.04 -17.89 -26.44
C VAL A 7 21.22 -19.17 -26.55
N ILE A 8 21.72 -20.26 -25.96
CA ILE A 8 21.01 -21.54 -25.91
C ILE A 8 19.68 -21.36 -25.16
N PRO A 9 18.52 -21.67 -25.79
CA PRO A 9 17.23 -21.42 -25.17
C PRO A 9 16.98 -22.37 -24.00
N ASN A 10 16.90 -21.84 -22.78
CA ASN A 10 16.40 -22.56 -21.60
C ASN A 10 14.88 -22.37 -21.45
N GLY A 11 14.12 -22.87 -22.42
CA GLY A 11 12.66 -22.79 -22.44
C GLY A 11 12.04 -23.75 -21.42
N HIS A 12 11.30 -23.22 -20.44
CA HIS A 12 10.65 -24.01 -19.39
C HIS A 12 9.29 -24.60 -19.83
N PHE A 13 9.18 -24.97 -21.10
CA PHE A 13 7.99 -25.63 -21.69
C PHE A 13 8.10 -27.14 -21.49
N LYS A 14 8.17 -27.55 -20.22
CA LYS A 14 8.33 -28.95 -19.80
C LYS A 14 7.03 -29.75 -20.05
N LYS A 15 6.99 -31.00 -19.58
CA LYS A 15 5.93 -31.99 -19.88
C LYS A 15 4.51 -31.41 -19.85
N HIS A 16 3.76 -31.65 -20.93
CA HIS A 16 2.33 -31.36 -21.09
C HIS A 16 1.89 -29.93 -20.73
N TRP A 17 2.77 -28.93 -20.89
CA TRP A 17 2.45 -27.53 -20.55
C TRP A 17 1.18 -27.02 -21.23
N GLN A 18 0.85 -27.55 -22.42
CA GLN A 18 -0.36 -27.23 -23.17
C GLN A 18 -1.66 -27.58 -22.41
N ASN A 19 -1.63 -28.59 -21.54
CA ASN A 19 -2.78 -28.98 -20.71
C ASN A 19 -2.99 -28.01 -19.53
N TYR A 20 -1.96 -27.25 -19.16
CA TYR A 20 -1.96 -26.36 -17.99
C TYR A 20 -1.86 -24.89 -18.39
N VAL A 21 -2.46 -24.53 -19.54
CA VAL A 21 -2.46 -23.14 -20.01
C VAL A 21 -3.38 -22.30 -19.14
N LYS A 22 -2.78 -21.50 -18.26
CA LYS A 22 -3.50 -20.52 -17.45
C LYS A 22 -4.01 -19.37 -18.33
N ARG A 23 -5.32 -19.35 -18.57
CA ARG A 23 -6.00 -18.26 -19.28
C ARG A 23 -6.40 -17.14 -18.31
N TRP A 24 -6.50 -15.91 -18.81
CA TRP A 24 -6.81 -14.71 -18.03
C TRP A 24 -8.26 -14.21 -18.19
N PHE A 25 -9.16 -15.02 -18.74
CA PHE A 25 -10.56 -14.64 -18.99
C PHE A 25 -11.33 -14.21 -17.74
N ASN A 26 -11.00 -14.77 -16.57
CA ASN A 26 -11.63 -14.43 -15.29
C ASN A 26 -10.92 -13.29 -14.54
N GLN A 27 -9.93 -12.62 -15.15
CA GLN A 27 -9.23 -11.49 -14.56
C GLN A 27 -10.15 -10.29 -14.23
N PRO A 28 -11.07 -9.84 -15.12
CA PRO A 28 -12.00 -8.75 -14.79
C PRO A 28 -12.90 -9.08 -13.59
N ALA A 29 -13.55 -10.25 -13.60
CA ALA A 29 -14.40 -10.70 -12.48
C ALA A 29 -13.64 -10.86 -11.15
N ARG A 30 -12.35 -11.26 -11.19
CA ARG A 30 -11.50 -11.28 -9.99
C ARG A 30 -11.13 -9.90 -9.48
N LYS A 31 -10.96 -8.90 -10.36
CA LYS A 31 -10.69 -7.51 -9.96
C LYS A 31 -11.91 -6.89 -9.30
N GLU A 32 -13.10 -7.15 -9.82
CA GLU A 32 -14.36 -6.67 -9.25
C GLU A 32 -14.62 -7.25 -7.85
N ARG A 33 -14.47 -8.57 -7.67
CA ARG A 33 -14.61 -9.21 -6.35
C ARG A 33 -13.68 -8.64 -5.27
N ARG A 34 -12.52 -8.10 -5.65
CA ARG A 34 -11.57 -7.47 -4.71
C ARG A 34 -11.96 -6.04 -4.32
N ARG A 35 -12.88 -5.40 -5.03
CA ARG A 35 -13.20 -3.97 -4.83
C ARG A 35 -14.25 -3.69 -3.76
N VAL A 36 -15.08 -4.65 -3.36
CA VAL A 36 -16.30 -4.40 -2.58
C VAL A 36 -16.01 -4.19 -1.08
N VAL A 37 -15.46 -5.17 -0.34
CA VAL A 37 -14.89 -5.03 1.02
C VAL A 37 -13.97 -6.24 1.26
N ASP A 38 -12.70 -6.05 1.64
CA ASP A 38 -11.80 -7.17 2.01
C ASP A 38 -11.62 -7.26 3.52
N HIS A 39 -12.37 -8.17 4.15
CA HIS A 39 -12.35 -8.41 5.60
C HIS A 39 -11.03 -8.99 6.12
N ARG A 40 -10.14 -9.48 5.23
CA ARG A 40 -8.84 -10.03 5.64
C ARG A 40 -7.80 -8.94 5.87
N ARG A 41 -8.03 -7.73 5.35
CA ARG A 41 -7.08 -6.62 5.47
C ARG A 41 -7.10 -6.08 6.90
N LYS A 42 -5.93 -6.06 7.55
CA LYS A 42 -5.69 -5.41 8.85
C LYS A 42 -4.74 -4.23 8.66
N ASN A 43 -5.03 -3.09 9.31
CA ASN A 43 -4.12 -1.95 9.31
C ASN A 43 -3.13 -2.11 10.48
N ARG A 44 -1.84 -1.92 10.23
CA ARG A 44 -0.79 -1.94 11.26
C ARG A 44 -0.46 -0.52 11.78
N SER A 45 -0.62 0.50 10.94
CA SER A 45 -0.39 1.89 11.29
C SER A 45 -1.71 2.65 11.47
N LEU A 46 -1.72 3.56 12.44
CA LEU A 46 -2.85 4.45 12.72
C LEU A 46 -3.01 5.51 11.62
N GLU A 47 -1.91 6.03 11.08
CA GLU A 47 -1.90 6.99 9.96
C GLU A 47 -2.66 6.44 8.74
N GLY A 48 -2.39 5.18 8.39
CA GLY A 48 -3.06 4.48 7.29
C GLY A 48 -4.56 4.27 7.57
N LEU A 49 -4.95 4.08 8.84
CA LEU A 49 -6.37 3.98 9.20
C LEU A 49 -7.06 5.34 9.10
N GLN A 50 -6.47 6.40 9.66
CA GLN A 50 -7.04 7.74 9.69
C GLN A 50 -7.27 8.30 8.29
N THR A 51 -6.30 8.17 7.38
CA THR A 51 -6.42 8.60 5.97
C THR A 51 -7.59 7.91 5.26
N ASN A 52 -7.78 6.60 5.48
CA ASN A 52 -8.90 5.86 4.91
C ASN A 52 -10.26 6.28 5.51
N VAL A 53 -10.31 6.52 6.82
CA VAL A 53 -11.53 7.01 7.50
C VAL A 53 -11.90 8.40 6.99
N GLN A 54 -10.95 9.32 6.88
CA GLN A 54 -11.15 10.64 6.31
C GLN A 54 -11.68 10.54 4.87
N ARG A 55 -11.08 9.69 4.04
CA ARG A 55 -11.55 9.43 2.68
C ARG A 55 -13.01 8.94 2.66
N LEU A 56 -13.39 8.00 3.52
CA LEU A 56 -14.79 7.53 3.62
C LEU A 56 -15.75 8.63 4.09
N LYS A 57 -15.33 9.49 5.02
CA LYS A 57 -16.12 10.66 5.44
C LYS A 57 -16.33 11.64 4.28
N THR A 58 -15.27 11.95 3.52
CA THR A 58 -15.38 12.83 2.34
C THR A 58 -16.26 12.22 1.24
N PHE A 59 -16.18 10.90 1.03
CA PHE A 59 -17.06 10.18 0.10
C PHE A 59 -18.52 10.30 0.54
N LYS A 60 -18.81 10.02 1.83
CA LYS A 60 -20.17 10.09 2.38
C LYS A 60 -20.75 11.50 2.29
N ALA A 61 -19.96 12.53 2.55
CA ALA A 61 -20.40 13.93 2.46
C ALA A 61 -20.73 14.37 1.02
N LYS A 62 -20.05 13.78 0.03
CA LYS A 62 -20.26 14.08 -1.40
C LYS A 62 -21.25 13.12 -2.07
N LEU A 63 -21.78 12.14 -1.33
CA LEU A 63 -22.71 11.15 -1.86
C LEU A 63 -24.13 11.72 -1.82
N VAL A 64 -24.72 11.97 -2.99
CA VAL A 64 -26.13 12.34 -3.12
C VAL A 64 -26.96 11.06 -3.25
N VAL A 65 -27.91 10.85 -2.34
CA VAL A 65 -28.74 9.63 -2.30
C VAL A 65 -30.16 9.96 -2.74
N PHE A 66 -30.58 9.39 -3.87
CA PHE A 66 -31.93 9.59 -4.40
C PHE A 66 -32.95 8.70 -3.67
N PRO A 67 -34.13 9.23 -3.28
CA PRO A 67 -35.20 8.43 -2.73
C PRO A 67 -35.62 7.32 -3.69
N ARG A 68 -35.81 6.09 -3.17
CA ARG A 68 -36.34 4.97 -3.98
C ARG A 68 -37.72 5.26 -4.59
N ARG A 69 -38.49 6.15 -3.97
CA ARG A 69 -39.76 6.67 -4.49
C ARG A 69 -39.72 8.20 -4.39
N ALA A 70 -39.82 8.89 -5.52
CA ALA A 70 -39.58 10.34 -5.64
C ALA A 70 -40.37 11.24 -4.67
N ARG A 71 -41.50 10.77 -4.13
CA ARG A 71 -42.37 11.52 -3.19
C ARG A 71 -42.36 10.98 -1.76
N LYS A 72 -41.55 9.96 -1.46
CA LYS A 72 -41.45 9.36 -0.12
C LYS A 72 -40.00 9.34 0.33
N PHE A 73 -39.58 10.46 0.92
CA PHE A 73 -38.27 10.63 1.51
C PHE A 73 -38.16 9.85 2.83
N LYS A 74 -37.01 9.21 3.04
CA LYS A 74 -36.65 8.49 4.25
C LYS A 74 -35.38 9.10 4.84
N ALA A 75 -35.08 8.73 6.09
CA ALA A 75 -33.83 9.10 6.73
C ALA A 75 -32.62 8.61 5.89
N GLY A 76 -31.80 9.55 5.43
CA GLY A 76 -30.64 9.30 4.58
C GLY A 76 -30.81 9.63 3.10
N ASP A 77 -32.00 10.03 2.65
CA ASP A 77 -32.20 10.61 1.32
C ASP A 77 -31.74 12.08 1.29
N SER A 78 -31.24 12.53 0.13
CA SER A 78 -30.79 13.91 -0.09
C SER A 78 -31.96 14.88 -0.25
N ALA A 79 -31.70 16.15 0.07
CA ALA A 79 -32.67 17.23 -0.06
C ALA A 79 -33.03 17.47 -1.56
N PRO A 80 -34.26 17.92 -1.86
CA PRO A 80 -34.69 18.17 -3.25
C PRO A 80 -33.77 19.11 -4.05
N GLU A 81 -33.15 20.08 -3.37
CA GLU A 81 -32.20 21.03 -3.96
C GLU A 81 -30.90 20.35 -4.44
N GLU A 82 -30.36 19.44 -3.62
CA GLU A 82 -29.17 18.65 -3.97
C GLU A 82 -29.46 17.73 -5.17
N LEU A 83 -30.66 17.15 -5.22
CA LEU A 83 -31.09 16.27 -6.31
C LEU A 83 -31.18 17.00 -7.64
N ALA A 84 -31.66 18.25 -7.64
CA ALA A 84 -31.76 19.06 -8.85
C ALA A 84 -30.39 19.47 -9.42
N SER A 85 -29.40 19.65 -8.55
CA SER A 85 -28.02 19.99 -8.93
C SER A 85 -27.12 18.79 -9.25
N ALA A 86 -27.60 17.57 -9.00
CA ALA A 86 -26.80 16.36 -9.12
C ALA A 86 -26.48 16.02 -10.59
N THR A 87 -25.20 16.05 -10.93
CA THR A 87 -24.70 15.66 -12.26
C THR A 87 -23.84 14.40 -12.19
N GLN A 88 -23.79 13.63 -13.28
CA GLN A 88 -22.90 12.47 -13.37
C GLN A 88 -21.43 12.90 -13.39
N VAL A 89 -20.64 12.41 -12.44
CA VAL A 89 -19.18 12.58 -12.46
C VAL A 89 -18.59 11.63 -13.50
N GLN A 90 -17.94 12.19 -14.53
CA GLN A 90 -17.19 11.41 -15.51
C GLN A 90 -15.75 11.22 -15.05
N GLY A 91 -15.30 9.96 -14.96
CA GLY A 91 -13.93 9.60 -14.58
C GLY A 91 -13.79 9.00 -13.17
N PRO A 92 -12.55 8.79 -12.69
CA PRO A 92 -12.28 8.17 -11.40
C PRO A 92 -12.69 9.07 -10.23
N TYR A 93 -13.53 8.55 -9.33
CA TYR A 93 -13.98 9.28 -8.14
C TYR A 93 -12.92 9.31 -7.03
N LEU A 94 -12.61 10.51 -6.51
CA LEU A 94 -11.56 10.77 -5.52
C LEU A 94 -10.23 10.09 -5.89
N PRO A 95 -9.53 10.49 -6.96
CA PRO A 95 -8.26 9.87 -7.32
C PRO A 95 -7.26 9.99 -6.17
N ILE A 96 -6.48 8.93 -5.91
CA ILE A 96 -5.41 8.97 -4.91
C ILE A 96 -4.24 9.74 -5.53
N ALA A 97 -4.05 10.98 -5.10
CA ALA A 97 -2.88 11.77 -5.45
C ALA A 97 -1.69 11.32 -4.59
N ARG A 98 -0.51 11.21 -5.21
CA ARG A 98 0.75 11.05 -4.48
C ARG A 98 1.32 12.43 -4.26
N GLU A 99 1.06 12.99 -3.09
CA GLU A 99 1.67 14.25 -2.68
C GLU A 99 3.17 14.04 -2.55
N LYS A 100 3.96 14.84 -3.29
CA LYS A 100 5.40 14.87 -3.12
C LYS A 100 5.68 15.68 -1.85
N PRO A 101 6.48 15.16 -0.90
CA PRO A 101 6.84 15.97 0.26
C PRO A 101 7.59 17.22 -0.22
N SER A 102 7.16 18.39 0.25
CA SER A 102 7.90 19.63 0.04
C SER A 102 9.14 19.62 0.92
N VAL A 103 10.32 19.73 0.31
CA VAL A 103 11.57 19.91 1.04
C VAL A 103 11.85 21.40 1.12
N GLU A 104 11.82 21.95 2.32
CA GLU A 104 12.21 23.33 2.56
C GLU A 104 13.74 23.43 2.58
N LEU A 105 14.28 24.48 1.93
CA LEU A 105 15.72 24.74 1.92
C LEU A 105 16.12 25.36 3.26
N VAL A 106 16.53 24.51 4.20
CA VAL A 106 17.02 24.92 5.52
C VAL A 106 18.52 25.19 5.46
N LYS A 107 18.99 26.20 6.21
CA LYS A 107 20.43 26.43 6.40
C LYS A 107 21.07 25.22 7.09
N VAL A 108 22.21 24.77 6.59
CA VAL A 108 22.93 23.62 7.15
C VAL A 108 23.40 23.95 8.57
N THR A 109 22.88 23.24 9.56
CA THR A 109 23.29 23.38 10.96
C THR A 109 24.65 22.73 11.20
N GLU A 110 25.34 23.10 12.27
CA GLU A 110 26.64 22.50 12.63
C GLU A 110 26.51 20.99 12.91
N GLU A 111 25.39 20.56 13.49
CA GLU A 111 25.07 19.14 13.70
C GLU A 111 24.97 18.36 12.38
N MET A 112 24.38 18.95 11.33
CA MET A 112 24.29 18.31 10.01
C MET A 112 25.67 18.18 9.34
N LYS A 113 26.62 19.08 9.67
CA LYS A 113 27.99 19.03 9.14
C LYS A 113 28.86 18.01 9.87
N SER A 114 28.71 17.89 11.18
CA SER A 114 29.43 16.90 11.98
C SER A 114 28.89 15.48 11.82
N PHE A 115 27.67 15.33 11.28
CA PHE A 115 27.06 14.03 11.04
C PHE A 115 27.74 13.24 9.91
N GLN A 116 28.43 12.15 10.28
CA GLN A 116 29.03 11.20 9.33
C GLN A 116 27.99 10.23 8.79
N ALA A 117 27.26 10.65 7.74
CA ALA A 117 26.15 9.86 7.18
C ALA A 117 26.55 8.46 6.70
N TYR A 118 27.72 8.33 6.04
CA TYR A 118 28.19 7.05 5.53
C TYR A 118 28.48 6.05 6.66
N ASP A 119 29.19 6.51 7.69
CA ASP A 119 29.57 5.68 8.83
C ASP A 119 28.34 5.26 9.62
N LYS A 120 27.37 6.17 9.81
CA LYS A 120 26.09 5.85 10.44
C LYS A 120 25.36 4.73 9.69
N LEU A 121 25.26 4.80 8.36
CA LEU A 121 24.63 3.74 7.56
C LEU A 121 25.34 2.39 7.71
N ARG A 122 26.68 2.37 7.75
CA ARG A 122 27.45 1.14 7.98
C ARG A 122 27.29 0.60 9.39
N LEU A 123 27.24 1.47 10.39
CA LEU A 123 27.02 1.10 11.78
C LEU A 123 25.64 0.48 11.95
N GLU A 124 24.58 1.05 11.37
CA GLU A 124 23.22 0.49 11.46
C GLU A 124 23.11 -0.90 10.80
N ARG A 125 23.77 -1.10 9.64
CA ARG A 125 23.85 -2.44 9.01
C ARG A 125 24.55 -3.45 9.92
N THR A 126 25.66 -3.03 10.54
CA THR A 126 26.44 -3.85 11.47
C THR A 126 25.62 -4.19 12.72
N ASN A 127 24.89 -3.22 13.27
CA ASN A 127 23.99 -3.39 14.41
C ASN A 127 22.91 -4.43 14.08
N GLN A 128 22.22 -4.28 12.94
CA GLN A 128 21.20 -5.23 12.48
C GLN A 128 21.77 -6.65 12.30
N ARG A 129 22.97 -6.78 11.71
CA ARG A 129 23.64 -8.07 11.52
C ARG A 129 23.99 -8.75 12.83
N HIS A 130 24.43 -7.98 13.84
CA HIS A 130 24.96 -8.54 15.08
C HIS A 130 23.98 -8.56 16.25
N VAL A 131 22.69 -8.23 16.05
CA VAL A 131 21.67 -8.27 17.11
C VAL A 131 21.67 -9.62 17.84
N GLY A 132 21.55 -10.73 17.11
CA GLY A 132 21.48 -12.06 17.71
C GLY A 132 22.76 -12.47 18.43
N VAL A 133 23.93 -12.14 17.87
CA VAL A 133 25.24 -12.46 18.49
C VAL A 133 25.43 -11.66 19.78
N ARG A 134 25.04 -10.38 19.78
CA ARG A 134 25.13 -9.52 20.97
C ARG A 134 24.17 -9.99 22.06
N GLN A 135 22.93 -10.33 21.70
CA GLN A 135 21.97 -10.91 22.65
C GLN A 135 22.46 -12.21 23.26
N LYS A 136 23.03 -13.11 22.44
CA LYS A 136 23.62 -14.37 22.91
C LYS A 136 24.77 -14.13 23.90
N ARG A 137 25.73 -13.27 23.54
CA ARG A 137 26.87 -12.94 24.41
C ARG A 137 26.43 -12.28 25.72
N ALA A 138 25.46 -11.38 25.69
CA ALA A 138 24.91 -10.77 26.89
C ALA A 138 24.25 -11.81 27.81
N ALA A 139 23.46 -12.73 27.25
CA ALA A 139 22.83 -13.80 28.00
C ALA A 139 23.83 -14.84 28.55
N GLU A 140 24.97 -15.04 27.89
CA GLU A 140 26.06 -15.89 28.38
C GLU A 140 26.82 -15.20 29.53
N ALA A 141 27.16 -13.92 29.39
CA ALA A 141 27.80 -13.14 30.44
C ALA A 141 26.95 -13.06 31.72
N GLU A 142 25.64 -12.81 31.61
CA GLU A 142 24.73 -12.81 32.77
C GLU A 142 24.62 -14.19 33.45
N LYS A 143 24.84 -15.29 32.73
CA LYS A 143 24.84 -16.64 33.31
C LYS A 143 26.15 -16.94 34.03
N GLU A 144 27.27 -16.42 33.53
CA GLU A 144 28.57 -16.53 34.18
C GLU A 144 28.65 -15.67 35.44
N GLU A 145 28.08 -14.46 35.45
CA GLU A 145 28.02 -13.62 36.65
C GLU A 145 27.10 -14.17 37.75
N LYS A 146 26.12 -15.01 37.40
CA LYS A 146 25.19 -15.64 38.35
C LYS A 146 25.68 -16.99 38.89
N LYS A 147 26.83 -17.46 38.42
CA LYS A 147 27.44 -18.73 38.82
C LYS A 147 28.57 -18.49 39.82
#